data_AF-A0A4Y4DZH0-F1
#
_entry.id   AF-A0A4Y4DZH0-F1
#
_cell.length_a   1.000
_cell.length_b   1.000
_cell.length_c   1.000
_cell.angle_alpha   90.00
_cell.angle_beta   90.00
_cell.angle_gamma   90.00
#
_symmetry.space_group_name_H-M   'P 1'
#
loop_
_entity.id
_entity.type
_entity.pdbx_description
1 polymer ?
#
loop_
_entity_poly.entity_id
_entity_poly.type
_entity_poly.pdbx_seq_one_letter_code
_entity_poly.pdbx_strand_id
1 'polypeptide(L)'
;MSSPSPPPPCVALPFGITLARARVLAARDDAARAGAALVAPDLPWAGHARQTYDDAASERRSGLLRLDMLLDSCLVRLDALTTQAEADLARIEAEAAVGAS
;
A
#
# COMPACT_ATOMS: atom_id res chain seq x y z
N MET A 1 29.75 -4.94 40.98
CA MET A 1 28.69 -3.97 40.66
C MET A 1 28.47 -4.03 39.17
N SER A 2 27.38 -4.68 38.73
CA SER A 2 27.09 -4.82 37.30
C SER A 2 26.23 -3.64 36.85
N SER A 3 26.68 -2.94 35.82
CA SER A 3 25.94 -1.82 35.22
C SER A 3 24.59 -2.29 34.68
N PRO A 4 23.51 -1.50 34.83
CA PRO A 4 22.24 -1.82 34.21
C PRO A 4 22.36 -1.78 32.68
N SER A 5 21.78 -2.77 32.01
CA SER A 5 21.69 -2.82 30.55
C SER A 5 20.92 -1.60 30.04
N PRO A 6 21.36 -0.95 28.93
CA PRO A 6 20.61 0.14 28.33
C PRO A 6 19.20 -0.34 27.95
N PRO A 7 18.16 0.52 28.12
CA PRO A 7 16.82 0.18 27.71
C PRO A 7 16.81 -0.11 26.21
N PRO A 8 16.02 -1.11 25.76
CA PRO A 8 15.88 -1.37 24.33
C PRO A 8 15.41 -0.08 23.64
N PRO A 9 15.92 0.24 22.44
CA PRO A 9 15.45 1.39 21.69
C PRO A 9 13.94 1.22 21.52
N CYS A 10 13.18 2.20 22.01
CA CYS A 10 11.76 2.31 21.77
C CYS A 10 11.58 2.57 20.27
N VAL A 11 11.54 1.50 19.49
CA VAL A 11 11.16 1.57 18.07
C VAL A 11 9.70 1.97 18.08
N ALA A 12 9.44 3.26 17.88
CA ALA A 12 8.08 3.76 17.74
C ALA A 12 7.40 2.92 16.65
N LEU A 13 6.26 2.31 16.98
CA LEU A 13 5.46 1.62 15.98
C LEU A 13 5.20 2.61 14.84
N PRO A 14 5.29 2.18 13.57
CA PRO A 14 4.97 3.05 12.47
C PRO A 14 3.58 3.63 12.70
N PHE A 15 3.46 4.95 12.54
CA PHE A 15 2.16 5.63 12.58
C PHE A 15 1.16 4.85 11.72
N GLY A 16 -0.11 4.79 12.12
CA GLY A 16 -1.12 3.99 11.43
C GLY A 16 -1.18 4.25 9.92
N ILE A 17 -0.85 5.47 9.49
CA ILE A 17 -0.74 5.90 8.09
C ILE A 17 0.41 5.18 7.36
N THR A 18 1.59 5.07 7.97
CA THR A 18 2.75 4.36 7.40
C THR A 18 2.47 2.87 7.21
N LEU A 19 1.84 2.23 8.20
CA LEU A 19 1.44 0.82 8.09
C LEU A 19 0.37 0.62 7.01
N ALA A 20 -0.61 1.52 6.94
CA ALA A 20 -1.63 1.48 5.90
C ALA A 20 -1.02 1.64 4.50
N ARG A 21 -0.08 2.57 4.33
CA ARG A 21 0.66 2.76 3.07
C ARG A 21 1.40 1.50 2.64
N ALA A 22 2.12 0.86 3.56
CA ALA A 22 2.83 -0.39 3.27
C ALA A 22 1.89 -1.52 2.83
N ARG A 23 0.72 -1.63 3.47
CA ARG A 23 -0.30 -2.63 3.09
C ARG A 23 -0.91 -2.36 1.73
N VAL A 24 -1.19 -1.11 1.38
CA VAL A 24 -1.73 -0.73 0.07
C VAL A 24 -0.71 -1.00 -1.04
N LEU A 25 0.57 -0.72 -0.81
CA LEU A 25 1.65 -1.05 -1.75
C LEU A 25 1.76 -2.57 -1.96
N ALA A 26 1.77 -3.35 -0.88
CA ALA A 26 1.82 -4.81 -0.97
C ALA A 26 0.62 -5.38 -1.75
N ALA A 27 -0.59 -4.87 -1.49
CA ALA A 27 -1.80 -5.28 -2.21
C ALA A 27 -1.73 -4.92 -3.71
N ARG A 28 -1.06 -3.82 -4.06
CA ARG A 28 -0.86 -3.41 -5.45
C ARG A 28 0.12 -4.34 -6.17
N ASP A 29 1.21 -4.71 -5.52
CA ASP A 29 2.16 -5.70 -6.02
C ASP A 29 1.48 -7.06 -6.22
N ASP A 30 0.62 -7.48 -5.28
CA ASP A 30 -0.19 -8.69 -5.41
C ASP A 30 -1.13 -8.65 -6.61
N ALA A 31 -1.82 -7.52 -6.83
CA ALA A 31 -2.69 -7.33 -7.98
C ALA A 31 -1.92 -7.39 -9.30
N ALA A 32 -0.74 -6.78 -9.36
CA ALA A 32 0.15 -6.84 -10.53
C ALA A 32 0.63 -8.27 -10.81
N ARG A 33 1.05 -9.01 -9.76
CA ARG A 33 1.43 -10.42 -9.87
C ARG A 33 0.28 -11.29 -10.38
N ALA A 34 -0.92 -11.10 -9.83
CA ALA A 34 -2.12 -11.81 -10.27
C ALA A 34 -2.45 -11.50 -11.74
N GLY A 35 -2.30 -10.24 -12.16
CA GLY A 35 -2.51 -9.83 -13.54
C GLY A 35 -1.54 -10.50 -14.51
N ALA A 36 -0.25 -10.59 -14.15
CA ALA A 36 0.76 -11.27 -14.93
C ALA A 36 0.50 -12.79 -15.04
N ALA A 37 -0.07 -13.41 -14.00
CA ALA A 37 -0.41 -14.82 -14.01
C ALA A 37 -1.62 -15.17 -14.90
N LEU A 38 -2.42 -14.18 -15.31
CA LEU A 38 -3.56 -14.36 -16.22
C LEU A 38 -3.17 -14.36 -17.71
N VAL A 39 -1.87 -14.29 -18.03
CA VAL A 39 -1.38 -14.47 -19.41
C VAL A 39 -1.65 -15.91 -19.83
N ALA A 40 -2.20 -16.07 -21.03
CA ALA A 40 -2.72 -17.35 -21.46
C ALA A 40 -1.59 -18.40 -21.55
N PRO A 41 -1.73 -19.55 -20.85
CA PRO A 41 -0.75 -20.61 -20.92
C PRO A 41 -0.73 -21.19 -22.34
N ASP A 42 0.46 -21.60 -22.80
CA ASP A 42 0.66 -22.25 -24.09
C ASP A 42 0.16 -23.71 -23.99
N LEU A 43 -1.16 -23.85 -24.00
CA LEU A 43 -1.86 -25.14 -23.89
C LEU A 43 -2.56 -25.45 -25.22
N PRO A 44 -2.63 -26.73 -25.62
CA PRO A 44 -3.20 -27.17 -26.89
C PRO A 44 -4.74 -27.09 -26.89
N TRP A 45 -5.31 -25.97 -26.46
CA TRP A 45 -6.74 -25.71 -26.42
C TRP A 45 -7.15 -25.00 -27.71
N ALA A 46 -8.07 -25.59 -28.46
CA ALA A 46 -8.62 -25.01 -29.68
C ALA A 46 -10.10 -24.65 -29.52
N GLY A 47 -10.57 -23.69 -30.32
CA GLY A 47 -11.98 -23.35 -30.41
C GLY A 47 -12.58 -22.82 -29.11
N HIS A 48 -13.75 -23.33 -28.74
CA HIS A 48 -14.59 -22.78 -27.67
C HIS A 48 -13.88 -22.74 -26.30
N ALA A 49 -13.10 -23.76 -25.95
CA ALA A 49 -12.36 -23.81 -24.68
C ALA A 49 -11.35 -22.67 -24.54
N ARG A 50 -10.68 -22.30 -25.65
CA ARG A 50 -9.74 -21.19 -25.67
C ARG A 50 -10.47 -19.86 -25.49
N GLN A 51 -11.58 -19.68 -26.21
CA GLN A 51 -12.38 -18.46 -26.14
C GLN A 51 -12.97 -18.24 -24.73
N THR A 52 -13.53 -19.27 -24.11
CA THR A 52 -14.05 -19.18 -22.73
C THR A 52 -12.96 -18.81 -21.73
N TYR A 53 -11.75 -19.35 -21.89
CA TYR A 53 -10.61 -18.97 -21.05
C TYR A 53 -10.23 -17.51 -21.25
N ASP A 54 -10.09 -17.05 -22.50
CA ASP A 54 -9.69 -15.68 -22.82
C ASP A 54 -10.72 -14.66 -22.30
N ASP A 55 -12.02 -14.97 -22.39
CA ASP A 55 -13.11 -14.15 -21.84
C ASP A 55 -13.03 -14.06 -20.31
N ALA A 56 -12.88 -15.20 -19.62
CA ALA A 56 -12.74 -15.23 -18.17
C ALA A 56 -11.47 -14.49 -17.70
N ALA A 57 -10.35 -14.65 -18.43
CA ALA A 57 -9.12 -13.94 -18.16
C ALA A 57 -9.25 -12.41 -18.39
N SER A 58 -10.02 -12.00 -19.40
CA SER A 58 -10.35 -10.60 -19.67
C SER A 58 -11.15 -9.97 -18.53
N GLU A 59 -12.21 -10.65 -18.07
CA GLU A 59 -13.03 -10.19 -16.95
C GLU A 59 -12.20 -10.03 -15.66
N ARG A 60 -11.36 -11.02 -15.35
CA ARG A 60 -10.45 -10.98 -14.20
C ARG A 60 -9.46 -9.83 -14.29
N ARG A 61 -8.84 -9.60 -15.46
CA ARG A 61 -7.92 -8.46 -15.69
C ARG A 61 -8.63 -7.12 -15.51
N SER A 62 -9.85 -6.98 -16.01
CA SER A 62 -10.67 -5.78 -15.78
C SER A 62 -10.97 -5.55 -14.29
N GLY A 63 -11.24 -6.62 -13.53
CA GLY A 63 -11.37 -6.54 -12.07
C GLY A 63 -10.09 -6.06 -11.38
N LEU A 64 -8.93 -6.59 -11.77
CA LEU A 64 -7.63 -6.19 -11.22
C LEU A 64 -7.27 -4.74 -11.54
N LEU A 65 -7.57 -4.26 -12.74
CA LEU A 65 -7.38 -2.85 -13.11
C LEU A 65 -8.24 -1.91 -12.25
N ARG A 66 -9.49 -2.30 -11.97
CA ARG A 66 -10.36 -1.54 -11.04
C ARG A 66 -9.80 -1.51 -9.63
N LEU A 67 -9.24 -2.62 -9.17
CA LEU A 67 -8.61 -2.70 -7.86
C LEU A 67 -7.34 -1.84 -7.78
N ASP A 68 -6.49 -1.83 -8.82
CA ASP A 68 -5.30 -0.97 -8.89
C ASP A 68 -5.68 0.52 -8.81
N MET A 69 -6.71 0.97 -9.54
CA MET A 69 -7.20 2.35 -9.45
C MET A 69 -7.69 2.72 -8.04
N LEU A 70 -8.36 1.80 -7.34
CA LEU A 70 -8.81 2.02 -5.96
C LEU A 70 -7.63 2.11 -4.99
N LEU A 71 -6.63 1.24 -5.14
CA LEU A 71 -5.41 1.27 -4.34
C LEU A 71 -4.61 2.56 -4.57
N ASP A 72 -4.54 3.04 -5.82
CA ASP A 72 -3.89 4.31 -6.15
C ASP A 72 -4.61 5.49 -5.47
N SER A 73 -5.94 5.50 -5.48
CA SER A 73 -6.75 6.47 -4.74
C SER A 73 -6.48 6.42 -3.22
N CYS A 74 -6.31 5.22 -2.66
CA CYS A 74 -5.92 5.07 -1.25
C CYS A 74 -4.55 5.67 -0.96
N LEU A 75 -3.55 5.47 -1.84
CA LEU A 75 -2.21 6.04 -1.67
C LEU A 75 -2.26 7.58 -1.67
N VAL A 76 -2.98 8.18 -2.61
CA VAL A 76 -3.15 9.65 -2.67
C VAL A 76 -3.75 10.19 -1.37
N ARG A 77 -4.80 9.54 -0.84
CA ARG A 77 -5.43 9.95 0.42
C ARG A 77 -4.49 9.80 1.62
N LEU A 78 -3.71 8.72 1.69
CA LEU A 78 -2.73 8.52 2.75
C LEU A 78 -1.61 9.56 2.70
N ASP A 79 -1.18 9.96 1.50
CA ASP A 79 -0.17 11.00 1.30
C ASP A 79 -0.66 12.38 1.77
N ALA A 80 -1.91 12.71 1.45
CA ALA A 80 -2.56 13.92 1.95
C ALA A 80 -2.67 13.93 3.49
N LEU A 81 -3.05 12.80 4.11
CA LEU A 81 -3.10 12.67 5.57
C LEU A 81 -1.71 12.78 6.21
N THR A 82 -0.69 12.25 5.56
CA THR A 82 0.71 12.37 6.02
C THR A 82 1.14 13.84 6.04
N THR A 83 0.90 14.53 4.92
CA THR A 83 1.24 15.96 4.78
C THR A 83 0.50 16.82 5.82
N GLN A 84 -0.78 16.52 6.08
CA GLN A 84 -1.55 17.22 7.10
C GLN A 84 -0.97 16.99 8.50
N ALA A 85 -0.60 15.76 8.83
CA ALA A 85 -0.01 15.43 10.13
C ALA A 85 1.35 16.13 10.34
N GLU A 86 2.18 16.21 9.29
CA GLU A 86 3.46 16.94 9.33
C GLU A 86 3.25 18.44 9.56
N ALA A 87 2.26 19.05 8.90
CA ALA A 87 1.92 20.45 9.10
C ALA A 87 1.39 20.73 10.53
N ASP A 88 0.54 19.84 11.06
CA ASP A 88 0.04 19.96 12.42
C ASP A 88 1.16 19.83 13.46
N LEU A 89 2.12 18.92 13.25
CA LEU A 89 3.29 18.78 14.13
C LEU A 89 4.15 20.04 14.11
N ALA A 90 4.48 20.57 12.93
CA ALA A 90 5.27 21.80 12.79
C ALA A 90 4.60 22.99 13.49
N ARG A 91 3.26 23.10 13.42
CA ARG A 91 2.51 24.13 14.15
C ARG A 91 2.65 23.95 15.67
N ILE A 92 2.46 22.73 16.18
CA ILE A 92 2.58 22.44 17.62
C ILE A 92 3.98 22.78 18.13
N GLU A 93 5.02 22.42 17.38
CA GLU A 93 6.41 22.72 17.74
C GLU A 93 6.69 24.24 17.75
N ALA A 94 6.14 24.99 16.78
CA ALA A 94 6.24 26.44 16.75
C ALA A 94 5.52 27.10 17.95
N GLU A 95 4.30 26.65 18.27
CA GLU A 95 3.54 27.13 19.43
C GLU A 95 4.28 26.84 20.75
N ALA A 96 4.88 25.65 20.89
CA ALA A 96 5.67 25.27 22.04
C ALA A 96 6.94 26.14 22.21
N ALA A 97 7.63 26.46 21.12
CA ALA A 97 8.81 27.31 21.14
C ALA A 97 8.48 28.76 21.58
N VAL A 98 7.33 29.29 21.16
CA VAL A 98 6.84 30.61 21.59
C VAL A 98 6.43 30.59 23.06
N GLY A 99 5.75 29.55 23.53
CA GLY A 99 5.34 29.43 24.94
C GLY A 99 6.49 29.17 25.93
N ALA A 100 7.66 28.74 25.43
CA ALA A 100 8.88 28.54 26.23
C ALA A 100 9.80 29.78 26.28
N SER A 101 9.47 30.85 25.55
CA SER A 101 10.20 32.12 25.49
C SER A 101 9.57 33.18 26.39
#